data_AF-A0A6B2LW68-F1
#
_entry.id   AF-A0A6B2LW68-F1
#
_cell.length_a   1.000
_cell.length_b   1.000
_cell.length_c   1.000
_cell.angle_alpha   90.00
_cell.angle_beta   90.00
_cell.angle_gamma   90.00
#
_symmetry.space_group_name_H-M   'P 1'
#
loop_
_entity.id
_entity.type
_entity.pdbx_description
1 polymer ?
#
loop_
_entity_poly.entity_id
_entity_poly.type
_entity_poly.pdbx_seq_one_letter_code
_entity_poly.pdbx_strand_id
1 'polypeptide(L)' 'MWDIETQTPLKRLEGHSDRVLSIKWGPDGNILASGSSDKCILLWDLENQL' A
#
# COMPACT_ATOMS: atom_id res chain seq x y z
N MET A 1 6.70 0.88 -0.26
CA MET A 1 6.83 2.32 0.07
C MET A 1 8.29 2.68 0.13
N TRP A 2 8.64 3.83 -0.43
CA TRP A 2 10.02 4.34 -0.53
C TRP A 2 10.08 5.70 0.13
N ASP A 3 11.13 5.92 0.91
CA ASP A 3 11.51 7.24 1.38
C ASP A 3 12.35 7.90 0.28
N ILE A 4 11.94 9.10 -0.15
CA ILE A 4 12.60 9.81 -1.25
C ILE A 4 13.85 10.56 -0.75
N GLU A 5 13.85 11.01 0.50
CA GLU A 5 14.97 11.75 1.09
C GLU A 5 16.16 10.83 1.35
N THR A 6 15.91 9.67 1.96
CA THR A 6 16.95 8.68 2.27
C THR A 6 17.20 7.70 1.13
N GLN A 7 16.34 7.68 0.11
CA GLN A 7 16.38 6.74 -1.01
C GLN A 7 16.35 5.27 -0.56
N THR A 8 15.67 4.99 0.55
CA THR A 8 15.58 3.63 1.12
C THR A 8 14.14 3.11 1.12
N PRO A 9 13.94 1.77 1.14
CA PRO A 9 12.62 1.20 1.37
C PRO A 9 12.11 1.56 2.77
N LEU A 10 10.91 2.15 2.83
CA LEU A 10 10.25 2.48 4.10
C LEU A 10 9.44 1.29 4.64
N LYS A 11 8.65 0.67 3.76
CA LYS A 11 7.73 -0.41 4.15
C LYS A 11 7.36 -1.30 2.99
N ARG A 12 7.24 -2.59 3.24
CA ARG A 12 6.63 -3.57 2.33
C ARG A 12 5.22 -3.88 2.80
N LEU A 13 4.26 -3.81 1.88
CA LEU A 13 2.87 -4.16 2.13
C LEU A 13 2.65 -5.58 1.61
N GLU A 14 2.46 -6.51 2.53
CA GLU A 14 2.30 -7.95 2.24
C GLU A 14 0.89 -8.39 2.63
N GLY A 15 0.20 -9.09 1.74
CA GLY A 15 -1.16 -9.58 2.02
C GLY A 15 -1.89 -10.09 0.79
N HIS A 16 -1.65 -9.49 -0.38
CA HIS A 16 -2.18 -10.02 -1.65
C HIS A 16 -1.51 -11.36 -1.99
N SER A 17 -2.31 -12.33 -2.44
CA SER A 17 -1.82 -13.65 -2.85
C SER A 17 -1.52 -13.75 -4.35
N ASP A 18 -1.77 -12.68 -5.10
CA ASP A 18 -1.48 -12.58 -6.54
C ASP A 18 -1.05 -11.14 -6.90
N ARG A 19 -0.80 -10.88 -8.18
CA ARG A 19 -0.31 -9.61 -8.71
C ARG A 19 -1.23 -8.45 -8.33
N VAL A 20 -0.63 -7.44 -7.70
CA VAL A 20 -1.24 -6.13 -7.55
C VAL A 20 -1.30 -5.45 -8.91
N LEU A 21 -2.50 -5.04 -9.32
CA LEU A 21 -2.76 -4.46 -10.64
C LEU A 21 -2.99 -2.95 -10.58
N SER A 22 -3.43 -2.42 -9.44
CA SER A 22 -3.63 -0.98 -9.26
C SER A 22 -3.43 -0.55 -7.83
N ILE A 23 -3.05 0.71 -7.65
CA ILE A 23 -2.97 1.38 -6.36
C ILE A 23 -3.61 2.76 -6.44
N LYS A 24 -4.22 3.22 -5.35
CA LYS A 24 -4.75 4.58 -5.22
C LYS A 24 -4.69 5.07 -3.79
N TRP A 25 -4.18 6.28 -3.61
CA TRP A 25 -4.21 6.98 -2.33
C TRP A 25 -5.60 7.54 -2.05
N GLY A 26 -6.01 7.46 -0.78
CA GLY A 26 -7.11 8.26 -0.25
C GLY A 26 -6.77 9.76 -0.29
N PRO A 27 -7.79 10.64 -0.26
CA PRO A 27 -7.60 12.08 -0.38
C PRO A 27 -6.70 12.67 0.72
N ASP A 28 -6.78 12.11 1.93
CA ASP A 28 -6.01 12.57 3.09
C ASP A 28 -4.60 11.94 3.16
N GLY A 29 -4.24 11.05 2.23
CA GLY A 29 -2.92 10.42 2.17
C GLY A 29 -2.66 9.31 3.20
N ASN A 30 -3.56 9.11 4.16
CA ASN A 30 -3.35 8.16 5.26
C ASN A 30 -3.76 6.72 4.92
N ILE A 31 -4.58 6.55 3.88
CA ILE A 31 -5.04 5.24 3.43
C ILE A 31 -4.55 5.00 2.00
N LEU A 32 -3.95 3.83 1.77
CA LEU A 32 -3.69 3.31 0.43
C LEU A 32 -4.66 2.17 0.12
N ALA A 33 -5.30 2.20 -1.04
CA ALA A 33 -6.03 1.06 -1.56
C ALA A 33 -5.19 0.33 -2.62
N SER A 34 -5.11 -0.98 -2.55
CA SER A 34 -4.51 -1.83 -3.58
C SER A 34 -5.51 -2.88 -4.09
N GLY A 35 -5.58 -3.05 -5.41
CA GLY A 35 -6.39 -4.08 -6.06
C GLY A 35 -5.51 -5.11 -6.76
N SER A 36 -5.91 -6.38 -6.67
CA SER A 36 -5.11 -7.52 -7.13
C SER A 36 -5.92 -8.54 -7.93
N SER A 37 -5.23 -9.36 -8.72
CA SER A 37 -5.80 -10.54 -9.41
C SER A 37 -6.39 -11.58 -8.45
N ASP A 38 -6.05 -11.52 -7.16
CA ASP A 38 -6.63 -12.38 -6.11
C ASP A 38 -8.10 -12.07 -5.79
N LYS A 39 -8.69 -11.09 -6.50
CA LYS A 39 -10.09 -10.66 -6.38
C LYS A 39 -10.39 -9.89 -5.09
N CYS A 40 -9.35 -9.45 -4.39
CA CYS A 40 -9.47 -8.62 -3.20
C CYS A 40 -8.99 -7.19 -3.44
N ILE A 41 -9.55 -6.28 -2.63
CA ILE A 41 -9.00 -4.95 -2.39
C ILE A 41 -8.52 -4.94 -0.94
N LEU A 42 -7.28 -4.54 -0.72
CA LEU A 42 -6.73 -4.30 0.63
C LEU A 42 -6.60 -2.80 0.87
N LEU A 43 -7.00 -2.38 2.07
CA LEU A 43 -6.81 -1.03 2.57
C LEU A 43 -5.67 -1.03 3.58
N TRP A 44 -4.69 -0.16 3.36
CA TRP A 44 -3.55 0.02 4.24
C TRP A 44 -3.69 1.38 4.91
N ASP A 45 -4.07 1.39 6.18
CA ASP A 45 -3.92 2.56 7.04
C ASP A 45 -2.43 2.72 7.33
N LEU A 46 -1.83 3.86 7.03
CA LEU A 46 -0.41 4.12 7.21
C LEU A 46 -0.09 4.96 8.46
N GLU A 47 -1.09 5.57 9.09
CA GLU A 47 -0.91 6.30 10.35
C GLU A 47 -0.91 5.37 11.55
N ASN A 48 -1.72 4.29 11.49
CA ASN A 48 -1.97 3.42 12.65
C ASN A 48 -1.28 2.05 12.56
N GLN A 49 -0.21 1.90 11.78
CA GLN A 49 0.55 0.66 11.78
C GLN A 49 1.50 0.62 12.97
N LEU A 50 0.99 0.11 14.10
CA LEU A 50 1.79 -0.32 15.25
C LEU A 50 2.89 -1.32 14.84
#